data_AF-A0A841IWR8-F1
#
_entry.id   AF-A0A841IWR8-F1
#
_cell.length_a   1.000
_cell.length_b   1.000
_cell.length_c   1.000
_cell.angle_alpha   90.00
_cell.angle_beta   90.00
_cell.angle_gamma   90.00
#
_symmetry.space_group_name_H-M   'P 1'
#
loop_
_entity.id
_entity.type
_entity.pdbx_description
1 polymer ?
#
loop_
_entity_poly.entity_id
_entity_poly.type
_entity_poly.pdbx_seq_one_letter_code
_entity_poly.pdbx_strand_id
1 'polypeptide(L)'
;MITRIREVRRAKGLTLEDVGRRCNPPTTAQTIGRLETGTRTVSVNWLNRIADALGVTAADLVDLPGQESIAVAAVLGANGAHAAGQPHKFVTPAITGDMIGLRVAASIGDYRAGDEIWCTRILPVAYATALNRDVLFPRPGGRFLFGRLIGREGDRVHILPLTAGARQQVLTDPPWAAVATRLIRAL
;
A
#
# COMPACT_ATOMS: atom_id res chain seq x y z
N MET A 1 4.04 -27.76 0.70
CA MET A 1 4.32 -26.33 0.51
C MET A 1 3.16 -25.57 1.12
N ILE A 2 3.39 -24.92 2.26
CA ILE A 2 2.40 -24.04 2.87
C ILE A 2 2.50 -22.72 2.10
N THR A 3 1.39 -22.25 1.54
CA THR A 3 1.36 -21.03 0.73
C THR A 3 0.80 -19.88 1.56
N ARG A 4 1.38 -18.67 1.42
CA ARG A 4 0.97 -17.46 2.15
C ARG A 4 -0.13 -16.67 1.44
N ILE A 5 -0.72 -17.25 0.40
CA ILE A 5 -1.70 -16.59 -0.48
C ILE A 5 -2.84 -15.94 0.32
N ARG A 6 -3.39 -16.68 1.30
CA ARG A 6 -4.50 -16.19 2.13
C ARG A 6 -4.10 -15.00 3.00
N GLU A 7 -2.90 -15.02 3.56
CA GLU A 7 -2.37 -13.94 4.41
C GLU A 7 -2.20 -12.66 3.58
N VAL A 8 -1.50 -12.77 2.45
CA VAL A 8 -1.20 -11.64 1.56
C VAL A 8 -2.48 -11.04 0.99
N ARG A 9 -3.45 -11.87 0.59
CA ARG A 9 -4.75 -11.39 0.12
C ARG A 9 -5.50 -10.60 1.21
N ARG A 10 -5.58 -11.14 2.43
CA ARG A 10 -6.25 -10.48 3.56
C ARG A 10 -5.56 -9.16 3.92
N ALA A 11 -4.23 -9.13 3.89
CA ALA A 11 -3.45 -7.91 4.11
C ALA A 11 -3.75 -6.80 3.10
N LYS A 12 -4.04 -7.17 1.84
CA LYS A 12 -4.45 -6.23 0.79
C LYS A 12 -5.94 -5.92 0.78
N GLY A 13 -6.73 -6.46 1.71
CA GLY A 13 -8.17 -6.23 1.80
C GLY A 13 -8.97 -6.81 0.64
N LEU A 14 -8.43 -7.79 -0.10
CA LEU A 14 -9.05 -8.35 -1.30
C LEU A 14 -9.93 -9.57 -0.99
N THR A 15 -11.07 -9.69 -1.67
CA THR A 15 -11.89 -10.91 -1.62
C THR A 15 -11.31 -12.01 -2.54
N LEU A 16 -11.77 -13.25 -2.37
CA LEU A 16 -11.40 -14.35 -3.28
C LEU A 16 -11.83 -14.05 -4.73
N GLU A 17 -12.97 -13.38 -4.89
CA GLU A 17 -13.50 -12.97 -6.19
C GLU A 17 -12.63 -11.89 -6.83
N ASP A 18 -12.18 -10.90 -6.05
CA ASP A 18 -11.29 -9.85 -6.56
C ASP A 18 -9.98 -10.42 -7.09
N VAL A 19 -9.38 -11.36 -6.36
CA VAL A 19 -8.17 -12.05 -6.83
C VAL A 19 -8.46 -12.87 -8.08
N GLY A 20 -9.57 -13.61 -8.11
CA GLY A 20 -9.99 -14.37 -9.28
C GLY A 20 -10.13 -13.51 -10.53
N ARG A 21 -10.72 -12.32 -10.40
CA ARG A 21 -10.91 -11.33 -11.47
C ARG A 21 -9.59 -10.70 -11.94
N ARG A 22 -8.63 -10.50 -11.02
CA ARG A 22 -7.31 -9.91 -11.31
C ARG A 22 -6.32 -10.89 -11.93
N CYS A 23 -6.55 -12.20 -11.81
CA CYS A 23 -5.74 -13.21 -12.48
C CYS A 23 -5.82 -13.08 -14.01
N ASN A 24 -4.72 -13.40 -14.70
CA ASN A 24 -4.69 -13.53 -16.16
C ASN A 24 -4.23 -14.94 -16.59
N PRO A 25 -5.08 -15.75 -17.24
CA PRO A 25 -6.52 -15.51 -17.47
C PRO A 25 -7.33 -15.47 -16.15
N PRO A 26 -8.50 -14.79 -16.15
CA PRO A 26 -9.38 -14.73 -14.98
C PRO A 26 -9.82 -16.12 -14.51
N THR A 27 -10.06 -16.26 -13.21
CA THR A 27 -10.49 -17.52 -12.60
C THR A 27 -11.56 -17.31 -11.52
N THR A 28 -12.06 -18.41 -10.96
CA THR A 28 -13.16 -18.39 -9.99
C THR A 28 -12.67 -18.28 -8.55
N ALA A 29 -13.48 -17.66 -7.69
CA ALA A 29 -13.22 -17.59 -6.24
C ALA A 29 -13.02 -18.98 -5.61
N GLN A 30 -13.75 -19.99 -6.10
CA GLN A 30 -13.59 -21.39 -5.68
C GLN A 30 -12.20 -21.96 -6.01
N THR A 31 -11.63 -21.59 -7.16
CA THR A 31 -10.28 -22.01 -7.53
C THR A 31 -9.23 -21.34 -6.64
N ILE A 32 -9.37 -20.05 -6.37
CA ILE A 32 -8.51 -19.34 -5.40
C ILE A 32 -8.62 -19.96 -4.01
N GLY A 33 -9.84 -20.24 -3.53
CA GLY A 33 -10.06 -20.87 -2.23
C GLY A 33 -9.39 -22.25 -2.09
N ARG A 34 -9.41 -23.07 -3.15
CA ARG A 34 -8.69 -24.36 -3.17
C ARG A 34 -7.17 -24.18 -3.10
N LEU A 35 -6.63 -23.16 -3.78
CA LEU A 35 -5.20 -22.84 -3.76
C LEU A 35 -4.76 -22.29 -2.38
N GLU A 36 -5.63 -21.56 -1.68
CA GLU A 36 -5.38 -21.05 -0.32
C GLU A 36 -5.45 -22.12 0.77
N THR A 37 -6.27 -23.16 0.57
CA THR A 37 -6.50 -24.23 1.56
C THR A 37 -5.55 -25.43 1.37
N GLY A 38 -4.70 -25.40 0.36
CA GLY A 38 -3.64 -26.38 0.18
C GLY A 38 -4.10 -27.80 -0.20
N THR A 39 -5.34 -27.95 -0.71
CA THR A 39 -5.83 -29.26 -1.17
C THR A 39 -5.14 -29.75 -2.46
N ARG A 40 -4.28 -28.92 -3.08
CA ARG A 40 -3.41 -29.26 -4.22
C ARG A 40 -2.07 -28.53 -4.10
N THR A 41 -0.99 -29.18 -4.54
CA THR A 41 0.30 -28.53 -4.75
C THR A 41 0.16 -27.41 -5.79
N VAL A 42 0.49 -26.18 -5.40
CA VAL A 42 0.41 -25.02 -6.32
C VAL A 42 1.57 -25.11 -7.30
N SER A 43 1.26 -25.10 -8.60
CA SER A 43 2.31 -25.03 -9.62
C SER A 43 2.95 -23.64 -9.66
N VAL A 44 4.21 -23.56 -10.11
CA VAL A 44 4.92 -22.29 -10.26
C VAL A 44 4.14 -21.30 -11.14
N ASN A 45 3.50 -21.80 -12.21
CA ASN A 45 2.65 -20.97 -13.08
C ASN A 45 1.45 -20.36 -12.34
N TRP A 46 0.81 -21.13 -11.44
CA TRP A 46 -0.28 -20.60 -10.62
C TRP A 46 0.22 -19.61 -9.57
N LEU A 47 1.38 -19.89 -8.98
CA LEU A 47 2.01 -19.00 -8.00
C LEU A 47 2.31 -17.63 -8.63
N ASN A 48 2.97 -17.61 -9.80
CA ASN A 48 3.26 -16.38 -10.53
C ASN A 48 1.98 -15.62 -10.89
N ARG A 49 0.96 -16.31 -11.39
CA ARG A 49 -0.32 -15.69 -11.74
C ARG A 49 -1.01 -15.03 -10.54
N ILE A 50 -0.99 -15.68 -9.38
CA ILE A 50 -1.56 -15.12 -8.15
C ILE A 50 -0.70 -13.98 -7.63
N ALA A 51 0.63 -14.08 -7.76
CA ALA A 51 1.55 -13.01 -7.39
C ALA A 51 1.26 -11.74 -8.18
N ASP A 52 1.09 -11.85 -9.50
CA ASP A 52 0.70 -10.74 -10.38
C ASP A 52 -0.66 -10.16 -9.98
N ALA A 53 -1.66 -11.03 -9.74
CA ALA A 53 -3.01 -10.60 -9.33
C ALA A 53 -3.02 -9.87 -7.99
N LEU A 54 -2.12 -10.24 -7.08
CA LEU A 54 -1.92 -9.60 -5.78
C LEU A 54 -0.94 -8.43 -5.85
N GLY A 55 -0.19 -8.22 -6.94
CA GLY A 55 0.87 -7.22 -7.05
C GLY A 55 1.98 -7.45 -6.02
N VAL A 56 2.49 -8.68 -5.96
CA VAL A 56 3.63 -9.12 -5.13
C VAL A 56 4.52 -10.06 -5.96
N THR A 57 5.67 -10.46 -5.44
CA THR A 57 6.50 -11.48 -6.10
C THR A 57 6.03 -12.89 -5.73
N ALA A 58 6.35 -13.89 -6.55
CA ALA A 58 6.03 -15.28 -6.24
C ALA A 58 6.72 -15.76 -4.95
N ALA A 59 7.90 -15.21 -4.63
CA ALA A 59 8.62 -15.44 -3.40
C ALA A 59 7.84 -14.98 -2.15
N ASP A 60 7.04 -13.92 -2.25
CA ASP A 60 6.19 -13.44 -1.14
C ASP A 60 5.03 -14.40 -0.82
N LEU A 61 4.69 -15.30 -1.75
CA LEU A 61 3.57 -16.25 -1.63
C LEU A 61 3.99 -17.62 -1.11
N VAL A 62 5.29 -17.88 -0.99
CA VAL A 62 5.85 -19.12 -0.44
C VAL A 62 6.53 -18.83 0.88
N ASP A 63 6.38 -19.74 1.84
CA ASP A 63 7.22 -19.73 3.03
C ASP A 63 8.66 -20.13 2.62
N LEU A 64 9.46 -19.14 2.25
CA LEU A 64 10.90 -19.31 2.06
C LEU A 64 11.59 -19.36 3.44
N PRO A 65 12.52 -20.33 3.67
CA PRO A 65 13.36 -20.28 4.85
C PRO A 65 14.10 -18.93 4.88
N GLY A 66 13.98 -18.19 5.99
CA GLY A 66 14.59 -16.86 6.16
C GLY A 66 13.62 -15.67 6.02
N GLN A 67 12.35 -15.87 5.65
CA GLN A 67 11.33 -14.84 5.82
C GLN A 67 10.91 -14.74 7.28
N GLU A 68 11.67 -13.98 8.07
CA GLU A 68 11.26 -13.65 9.42
C GLU A 68 10.01 -12.77 9.40
N SER A 69 9.10 -13.08 10.30
CA SER A 69 7.83 -12.38 10.45
C SER A 69 7.63 -12.08 11.92
N ILE A 70 7.23 -10.85 12.21
CA ILE A 70 7.03 -10.41 13.59
C ILE A 70 5.63 -10.86 14.03
N ALA A 71 5.57 -11.72 15.03
CA ALA A 71 4.30 -12.16 15.61
C ALA A 71 3.61 -11.00 16.36
N VAL A 72 2.29 -10.88 16.19
CA VAL A 72 1.50 -9.91 16.95
C VAL A 72 1.12 -10.53 18.29
N ALA A 73 1.81 -10.14 19.35
CA ALA A 73 1.54 -10.64 20.71
C ALA A 73 0.29 -10.00 21.34
N ALA A 74 0.03 -8.73 21.06
CA ALA A 74 -1.06 -7.96 21.67
C ALA A 74 -1.59 -6.88 20.72
N VAL A 75 -2.83 -6.44 20.98
CA VAL A 75 -3.50 -5.33 20.34
C VAL A 75 -3.75 -4.25 21.39
N LEU A 76 -3.39 -3.00 21.09
CA LEU A 76 -3.64 -1.84 21.95
C LEU A 76 -4.95 -1.17 21.53
N GLY A 77 -5.94 -1.13 22.43
CA GLY A 77 -7.20 -0.42 22.23
C GLY A 77 -7.41 0.68 23.28
N ALA A 78 -8.58 1.32 23.26
CA ALA A 78 -8.91 2.40 24.20
C ALA A 78 -8.85 1.97 25.68
N ASN A 79 -9.05 0.68 25.97
CA ASN A 79 -9.04 0.12 27.33
C ASN A 79 -7.69 -0.54 27.70
N GLY A 80 -6.64 -0.33 26.89
CA GLY A 80 -5.31 -0.93 27.10
C GLY A 80 -4.97 -2.09 26.18
N ALA A 81 -3.86 -2.77 26.48
CA ALA A 81 -3.32 -3.87 25.70
C ALA A 81 -4.00 -5.20 26.04
N HIS A 82 -4.40 -5.97 25.03
CA HIS A 82 -5.03 -7.28 25.18
C HIS A 82 -4.46 -8.28 24.17
N ALA A 83 -4.59 -9.58 24.47
CA ALA A 83 -4.09 -10.63 23.59
C ALA A 83 -4.77 -10.58 22.21
N ALA A 84 -4.00 -10.86 21.15
CA ALA A 84 -4.56 -11.03 19.82
C ALA A 84 -5.49 -12.27 19.81
N GLY A 85 -6.79 -12.06 19.61
CA GLY A 85 -7.79 -13.15 19.65
C GLY A 85 -7.55 -14.28 18.64
N GLN A 86 -6.77 -14.03 17.58
CA GLN A 86 -6.23 -15.05 16.68
C GLN A 86 -4.74 -14.78 16.43
N PRO A 87 -3.90 -15.83 16.36
CA PRO A 87 -2.50 -15.68 15.97
C PRO A 87 -2.40 -15.04 14.58
N HIS A 88 -1.68 -13.93 14.49
CA HIS A 88 -1.34 -13.29 13.22
C HIS A 88 0.01 -12.59 13.34
N LYS A 89 0.55 -12.20 12.19
CA LYS A 89 1.90 -11.64 12.04
C LYS A 89 1.81 -10.31 11.33
N PHE A 90 2.75 -9.41 11.58
CA PHE A 90 2.92 -8.25 10.73
C PHE A 90 3.33 -8.68 9.33
N VAL A 91 2.76 -8.00 8.35
CA VAL A 91 3.09 -8.20 6.94
C VAL A 91 4.26 -7.30 6.62
N THR A 92 5.38 -7.90 6.23
CA THR A 92 6.55 -7.17 5.75
C THR A 92 6.14 -6.27 4.59
N PRO A 93 6.36 -4.94 4.69
CA PRO A 93 6.18 -4.05 3.56
C PRO A 93 7.01 -4.53 2.35
N ALA A 94 6.35 -4.88 1.25
CA ALA A 94 7.04 -5.15 -0.01
C ALA A 94 7.43 -3.83 -0.67
N ILE A 95 8.69 -3.70 -1.09
CA ILE A 95 9.15 -2.58 -1.91
C ILE A 95 8.82 -2.90 -3.37
N THR A 96 8.11 -1.99 -4.04
CA THR A 96 7.79 -2.08 -5.47
C THR A 96 8.52 -0.98 -6.24
N GLY A 97 8.77 -1.20 -7.54
CA GLY A 97 9.59 -0.29 -8.37
C GLY A 97 9.02 1.12 -8.59
N ASP A 98 7.78 1.35 -8.19
CA ASP A 98 7.05 2.63 -8.28
C ASP A 98 7.02 3.41 -6.94
N MET A 99 7.77 2.96 -5.93
CA MET A 99 7.83 3.64 -4.63
C MET A 99 8.79 4.82 -4.62
N ILE A 100 8.41 5.88 -3.89
CA ILE A 100 9.23 7.07 -3.61
C ILE A 100 9.18 7.35 -2.11
N GLY A 101 10.31 7.70 -1.51
CA GLY A 101 10.40 8.09 -0.11
C GLY A 101 10.37 9.61 0.10
N LEU A 102 9.70 10.06 1.16
CA LEU A 102 9.77 11.43 1.69
C LEU A 102 10.26 11.36 3.14
N ARG A 103 11.30 12.13 3.48
CA ARG A 103 11.77 12.29 4.86
C ARG A 103 11.20 13.57 5.46
N VAL A 104 10.66 13.47 6.67
CA VAL A 104 10.09 14.61 7.40
C VAL A 104 11.18 15.25 8.24
N ALA A 105 11.65 16.42 7.82
CA ALA A 105 12.69 17.16 8.54
C ALA A 105 12.17 17.94 9.76
N ALA A 106 10.90 18.35 9.73
CA ALA A 106 10.25 19.11 10.80
C ALA A 106 8.81 18.62 10.99
N SER A 107 8.34 18.57 12.24
CA SER A 107 6.99 18.13 12.58
C SER A 107 5.93 19.02 11.94
N ILE A 108 4.96 18.40 11.27
CA ILE A 108 3.89 19.10 10.55
C ILE A 108 2.64 18.22 10.45
N GLY A 109 1.48 18.75 10.85
CA GLY A 109 0.25 17.97 10.95
C GLY A 109 0.45 16.70 11.81
N ASP A 110 0.13 15.56 11.23
CA ASP A 110 0.26 14.24 11.86
C ASP A 110 1.68 13.66 11.80
N TYR A 111 2.57 14.29 11.02
CA TYR A 111 3.95 13.87 10.84
C TYR A 111 4.88 14.49 11.88
N ARG A 112 5.92 13.76 12.27
CA ARG A 112 6.94 14.17 13.23
C ARG A 112 8.31 14.19 12.56
N ALA A 113 9.19 15.05 13.05
CA ALA A 113 10.57 15.09 12.58
C ALA A 113 11.23 13.71 12.74
N GLY A 114 11.90 13.25 11.69
CA GLY A 114 12.50 11.91 11.61
C GLY A 114 11.62 10.86 10.95
N ASP A 115 10.32 11.14 10.71
CA ASP A 115 9.45 10.21 9.99
C ASP A 115 9.94 9.95 8.57
N GLU A 116 9.75 8.72 8.11
CA GLU A 116 9.88 8.31 6.71
C GLU A 116 8.51 7.95 6.16
N ILE A 117 8.08 8.68 5.13
CA ILE A 117 6.83 8.41 4.43
C ILE A 117 7.16 7.66 3.15
N TRP A 118 6.57 6.48 2.99
CA TRP A 118 6.63 5.74 1.74
C TRP A 118 5.41 6.10 0.91
N CYS A 119 5.67 6.46 -0.34
CA CYS A 119 4.66 6.86 -1.29
C CYS A 119 4.63 5.90 -2.49
N THR A 120 3.45 5.67 -3.04
CA THR A 120 3.27 4.91 -4.28
C THR A 120 2.99 5.87 -5.43
N ARG A 121 3.79 5.79 -6.50
CA ARG A 121 3.65 6.67 -7.66
C ARG A 121 2.41 6.33 -8.47
N ILE A 122 1.69 7.35 -8.91
CA ILE A 122 0.51 7.26 -9.76
C ILE A 122 0.64 8.20 -10.95
N LEU A 123 0.00 7.82 -12.05
CA LEU A 123 -0.10 8.62 -13.27
C LEU A 123 -1.34 9.53 -13.24
N PRO A 124 -1.42 10.57 -14.11
CA PRO A 124 -2.54 11.52 -14.12
C PRO A 124 -3.93 10.88 -14.18
N VAL A 125 -4.08 9.78 -14.94
CA VAL A 125 -5.34 9.02 -15.04
C VAL A 125 -5.84 8.49 -13.69
N ALA A 126 -4.95 8.30 -12.72
CA ALA A 126 -5.27 7.74 -11.41
C ALA A 126 -5.43 8.81 -10.31
N TYR A 127 -5.25 10.12 -10.59
CA TYR A 127 -5.33 11.17 -9.57
C TYR A 127 -6.67 11.21 -8.83
N ALA A 128 -7.78 10.90 -9.51
CA ALA A 128 -9.09 10.84 -8.87
C ALA A 128 -9.16 9.81 -7.71
N THR A 129 -8.35 8.75 -7.77
CA THR A 129 -8.30 7.73 -6.71
C THR A 129 -7.57 8.21 -5.45
N ALA A 130 -6.83 9.32 -5.55
CA ALA A 130 -6.05 9.90 -4.47
C ALA A 130 -6.73 11.11 -3.80
N LEU A 131 -8.00 11.40 -4.11
CA LEU A 131 -8.75 12.46 -3.43
C LEU A 131 -8.78 12.21 -1.91
N ASN A 132 -8.63 13.28 -1.14
CA ASN A 132 -8.54 13.31 0.32
C ASN A 132 -7.34 12.54 0.91
N ARG A 133 -6.35 12.19 0.08
CA ARG A 133 -5.08 11.60 0.52
C ARG A 133 -3.98 12.65 0.55
N ASP A 134 -2.96 12.39 1.36
CA ASP A 134 -1.72 13.17 1.30
C ASP A 134 -0.89 12.68 0.12
N VAL A 135 -0.49 13.61 -0.75
CA VAL A 135 0.12 13.32 -2.05
C VAL A 135 1.29 14.27 -2.30
N LEU A 136 2.38 13.72 -2.83
CA LEU A 136 3.52 14.45 -3.34
C LEU A 136 3.33 14.71 -4.84
N PHE A 137 3.43 15.97 -5.25
CA PHE A 137 3.44 16.36 -6.65
C PHE A 137 4.78 17.03 -7.01
N PRO A 138 5.37 16.71 -8.17
CA PRO A 138 6.52 17.42 -8.70
C PRO A 138 6.13 18.82 -9.17
N ARG A 139 7.10 19.74 -9.10
CA ARG A 139 7.03 21.10 -9.66
C ARG A 139 8.27 21.38 -10.52
N PRO A 140 8.19 22.33 -11.46
CA PRO A 140 9.34 22.72 -12.26
C PRO A 140 10.55 23.11 -11.41
N GLY A 141 11.75 22.74 -11.87
CA GLY A 141 13.02 22.99 -11.20
C GLY A 141 13.35 22.00 -10.08
N GLY A 142 12.85 20.76 -10.15
CA GLY A 142 13.14 19.72 -9.14
C GLY A 142 12.48 19.97 -7.78
N ARG A 143 11.48 20.85 -7.73
CA ARG A 143 10.74 21.18 -6.52
C ARG A 143 9.59 20.21 -6.32
N PHE A 144 9.04 20.16 -5.12
CA PHE A 144 7.87 19.36 -4.80
C PHE A 144 6.85 20.15 -4.00
N LEU A 145 5.60 19.70 -4.06
CA LEU A 145 4.53 20.12 -3.17
C LEU A 145 3.94 18.86 -2.53
N PHE A 146 3.90 18.84 -1.20
CA PHE A 146 3.25 17.78 -0.43
C PHE A 146 2.06 18.37 0.33
N GLY A 147 0.91 17.70 0.24
CA GLY A 147 -0.32 18.13 0.89
C GLY A 147 -1.49 17.24 0.54
N ARG A 148 -2.67 17.57 1.06
CA ARG A 148 -3.89 16.83 0.79
C ARG A 148 -4.43 17.18 -0.59
N LEU A 149 -4.61 16.19 -1.46
CA LEU A 149 -5.31 16.38 -2.73
C LEU A 149 -6.81 16.54 -2.44
N ILE A 150 -7.36 17.74 -2.65
CA ILE A 150 -8.76 18.07 -2.31
C ILE A 150 -9.65 18.24 -3.53
N GLY A 151 -9.09 18.29 -4.74
CA GLY A 151 -9.88 18.46 -5.96
C GLY A 151 -9.09 18.19 -7.24
N ARG A 152 -9.84 17.88 -8.31
CA ARG A 152 -9.35 17.70 -9.66
C ARG A 152 -10.35 18.33 -10.63
N GLU A 153 -9.90 19.29 -11.42
CA GLU A 153 -10.72 19.97 -12.43
C GLU A 153 -9.96 20.02 -13.74
N GLY A 154 -10.37 19.22 -14.73
CA GLY A 154 -9.69 19.17 -16.03
C GLY A 154 -8.23 18.76 -15.89
N ASP A 155 -7.31 19.68 -16.20
CA ASP A 155 -5.86 19.55 -16.08
C ASP A 155 -5.30 20.10 -14.75
N ARG A 156 -6.12 20.70 -13.89
CA ARG A 156 -5.73 21.26 -12.59
C ARG A 156 -5.96 20.30 -11.44
N VAL A 157 -5.04 20.27 -10.49
CA VAL A 157 -5.21 19.60 -9.18
C VAL A 157 -5.15 20.65 -8.07
N HIS A 158 -5.98 20.44 -7.05
CA HIS A 158 -6.13 21.35 -5.93
C HIS A 158 -5.53 20.66 -4.71
N ILE A 159 -4.48 21.25 -4.14
CA ILE A 159 -3.74 20.69 -3.01
C ILE A 159 -3.83 21.65 -1.83
N LEU A 160 -4.21 21.13 -0.67
CA LEU A 160 -4.15 21.84 0.60
C LEU A 160 -2.84 21.48 1.31
N PRO A 161 -1.88 22.41 1.47
CA PRO A 161 -0.66 22.14 2.23
C PRO A 161 -0.97 21.78 3.69
N LEU A 162 -0.10 20.99 4.32
CA LEU A 162 -0.28 20.55 5.71
C LEU A 162 -0.02 21.65 6.75
N THR A 163 0.57 22.77 6.34
CA THR A 163 0.82 23.90 7.23
C THR A 163 -0.51 24.51 7.68
N ALA A 164 -0.69 24.68 8.99
CA ALA A 164 -1.90 25.30 9.54
C ALA A 164 -2.14 26.68 8.92
N GLY A 165 -3.37 26.93 8.47
CA GLY A 165 -3.77 28.19 7.83
C GLY A 165 -3.21 28.39 6.41
N ALA A 166 -2.52 27.41 5.82
CA ALA A 166 -2.08 27.52 4.43
C ALA A 166 -3.26 27.61 3.48
N ARG A 167 -3.09 28.45 2.46
CA ARG A 167 -4.04 28.53 1.35
C ARG A 167 -3.88 27.31 0.44
N GLN A 168 -5.00 26.91 -0.16
CA GLN A 168 -5.01 25.95 -1.26
C GLN A 168 -4.05 26.42 -2.36
N GLN A 169 -3.28 25.47 -2.89
CA GLN A 169 -2.44 25.65 -4.06
C GLN A 169 -3.03 24.86 -5.23
N VAL A 170 -2.88 25.40 -6.44
CA VAL A 170 -3.32 24.74 -7.67
C VAL A 170 -2.09 24.42 -8.50
N LEU A 171 -1.98 23.16 -8.93
CA LEU A 171 -0.98 22.75 -9.93
C LEU A 171 -1.70 22.41 -11.23
N THR A 172 -1.12 22.84 -12.34
CA THR A 172 -1.58 22.53 -13.69
C THR A 172 -0.73 21.40 -14.25
N ASP A 173 -1.41 20.37 -14.75
CA ASP A 173 -0.85 19.22 -15.46
C ASP A 173 0.43 18.60 -14.85
N PRO A 174 0.44 18.22 -13.56
CA PRO A 174 1.60 17.56 -13.01
C PRO A 174 1.77 16.17 -13.68
N PRO A 175 2.98 15.80 -14.11
CA PRO A 175 3.21 14.59 -14.92
C PRO A 175 3.06 13.27 -14.15
N TRP A 176 3.17 13.32 -12.82
CA TRP A 176 2.94 12.19 -11.92
C TRP A 176 2.65 12.72 -10.51
N ALA A 177 2.15 11.84 -9.64
CA ALA A 177 2.02 12.11 -8.22
C ALA A 177 2.46 10.88 -7.41
N ALA A 178 2.76 11.03 -6.12
CA ALA A 178 3.05 9.90 -5.24
C ALA A 178 2.21 10.00 -3.96
N VAL A 179 1.31 9.03 -3.77
CA VAL A 179 0.35 9.00 -2.66
C VAL A 179 1.03 8.43 -1.43
N ALA A 180 0.94 9.08 -0.28
CA ALA A 180 1.42 8.53 0.98
C ALA A 180 0.64 7.24 1.32
N THR A 181 1.37 6.13 1.46
CA THR A 181 0.80 4.79 1.71
C THR A 181 1.29 4.17 3.02
N ARG A 182 2.50 4.51 3.49
CA ARG A 182 3.00 4.05 4.79
C ARG A 182 3.81 5.15 5.49
N LEU A 183 3.75 5.12 6.82
CA LEU A 183 4.56 5.94 7.71
C LEU A 183 5.45 5.02 8.54
N ILE A 184 6.74 5.28 8.55
CA ILE A 184 7.71 4.63 9.42
C ILE A 184 8.24 5.66 10.40
N ARG A 185 8.09 5.37 11.69
CA ARG A 185 8.58 6.19 12.79
C ARG A 185 9.35 5.29 13.74
N ALA A 186 10.64 5.55 13.88
CA ALA A 186 11.41 5.03 15.01
C ALA A 186 10.94 5.77 16.27
N LEU A 187 10.64 5.02 17.33
CA LEU A 187 10.16 5.54 18.62
C LEU A 187 11.29 5.50 19.65
#